data_AF-A0A8T7D8S1-F1
#
_entry.id   AF-A0A8T7D8S1-F1
#
_cell.length_a   1.000
_cell.length_b   1.000
_cell.length_c   1.000
_cell.angle_alpha   90.00
_cell.angle_beta   90.00
_cell.angle_gamma   90.00
#
_symmetry.space_group_name_H-M   'P 1'
#
loop_
_entity.id
_entity.type
_entity.pdbx_description
1 polymer ?
#
loop_
_entity_poly.entity_id
_entity_poly.type
_entity_poly.pdbx_seq_one_letter_code
_entity_poly.pdbx_strand_id
1 'polypeptide(L)' 'MLNTLKRITESPYLNIVIGLLMFYSGASEAWNELHELEEVTVGAHHGVILFSLLHILKTIPDIFEGLEHIQK' A
#
# COMPACT_ATOMS: atom_id res chain seq x y z
N MET A 1 -10.07 18.83 -14.47
CA MET A 1 -10.22 17.38 -14.22
C MET A 1 -8.87 16.66 -14.19
N LEU A 2 -8.07 16.67 -15.26
CA LEU A 2 -6.80 15.94 -15.30
C LEU A 2 -5.83 16.33 -14.18
N ASN A 3 -5.68 17.63 -13.89
CA ASN A 3 -4.81 18.12 -12.82
C ASN A 3 -5.26 17.65 -11.43
N THR A 4 -6.57 17.58 -11.20
CA THR A 4 -7.14 17.10 -9.93
C THR A 4 -6.88 15.60 -9.76
N LEU A 5 -7.10 14.82 -10.83
CA LEU A 5 -6.82 13.38 -10.82
C LEU A 5 -5.34 13.13 -10.52
N LYS A 6 -4.45 13.82 -11.24
CA LYS A 6 -3.01 13.74 -11.06
C LYS A 6 -2.60 14.04 -9.61
N ARG A 7 -3.11 15.12 -9.04
CA ARG A 7 -2.86 15.50 -7.64
C ARG A 7 -3.30 14.43 -6.64
N ILE A 8 -4.38 13.71 -6.93
CA ILE A 8 -4.88 12.63 -6.06
C ILE A 8 -4.01 11.38 -6.24
N THR A 9 -3.85 10.89 -7.47
CA THR A 9 -3.15 9.61 -7.76
C THR A 9 -1.65 9.66 -7.53
N GLU A 10 -1.04 10.85 -7.59
CA GLU A 10 0.39 11.04 -7.37
C GLU A 10 0.70 11.59 -5.96
N SER A 11 -0.29 11.70 -5.07
CA SER A 11 -0.01 12.11 -3.69
C SER A 11 0.71 10.98 -2.95
N PRO A 12 1.97 11.15 -2.53
CA PRO A 12 2.72 10.09 -1.86
C PRO A 12 2.09 9.75 -0.50
N TYR A 13 1.54 10.74 0.21
CA TYR A 13 0.81 10.51 1.45
C TYR A 13 -0.45 9.65 1.24
N LEU A 14 -1.23 9.93 0.19
CA LEU A 14 -2.41 9.12 -0.12
C LEU A 14 -2.02 7.70 -0.52
N ASN A 15 -0.97 7.56 -1.33
CA ASN A 15 -0.46 6.26 -1.76
C ASN A 15 0.03 5.40 -0.59
N ILE A 16 0.70 5.98 0.41
CA ILE A 16 1.02 5.28 1.66
C ILE A 16 -0.24 4.83 2.40
N VAL A 17 -1.23 5.71 2.57
CA VAL A 17 -2.47 5.36 3.28
C VAL A 17 -3.20 4.22 2.58
N ILE A 18 -3.34 4.28 1.25
CA ILE A 18 -3.96 3.20 0.47
C ILE A 18 -3.15 1.91 0.56
N GLY A 19 -1.82 2.00 0.48
CA GLY A 19 -0.92 0.87 0.70
C GLY A 19 -1.16 0.21 2.05
N LEU A 20 -1.23 0.98 3.14
CA LEU A 20 -1.47 0.47 4.49
C LEU A 20 -2.85 -0.20 4.63
N LEU A 21 -3.89 0.40 4.04
CA LEU A 21 -5.24 -0.18 4.04
C LEU A 21 -5.28 -1.51 3.30
N MET A 22 -4.63 -1.59 2.13
CA MET A 22 -4.54 -2.82 1.33
C MET A 22 -3.73 -3.89 2.06
N PHE A 23 -2.61 -3.51 2.67
CA PHE A 23 -1.80 -4.43 3.47
C PHE A 23 -2.59 -4.99 4.64
N TYR A 24 -3.29 -4.14 5.39
CA TYR A 24 -4.15 -4.56 6.49
C TYR A 24 -5.27 -5.51 6.03
N SER A 25 -5.96 -5.18 4.93
CA SER A 25 -7.02 -6.03 4.37
C SER A 25 -6.48 -7.42 4.02
N GLY A 26 -5.41 -7.49 3.22
CA GLY A 26 -4.81 -8.76 2.82
C GLY A 26 -4.27 -9.55 4.02
N ALA A 27 -3.62 -8.87 4.97
CA ALA A 27 -3.13 -9.51 6.19
C ALA A 27 -4.26 -10.06 7.07
N SER A 28 -5.40 -9.36 7.16
CA SER A 28 -6.56 -9.83 7.91
C SER A 28 -7.21 -11.06 7.27
N GLU A 29 -7.27 -11.12 5.94
CA GLU A 29 -7.74 -12.30 5.21
C GLU A 29 -6.79 -13.49 5.40
N ALA A 30 -5.48 -13.29 5.24
CA ALA A 30 -4.47 -14.32 5.49
C ALA A 30 -4.50 -14.84 6.94
N TRP A 31 -4.76 -13.94 7.91
CA TRP A 31 -4.87 -14.30 9.31
C TRP A 31 -6.11 -15.15 9.60
N ASN A 32 -7.24 -14.84 8.97
CA ASN A 32 -8.47 -15.61 9.12
C ASN A 32 -8.31 -17.03 8.57
N GLU A 33 -7.72 -17.19 7.37
CA GLU A 33 -7.43 -18.51 6.80
C GLU A 33 -6.56 -19.36 7.74
N LEU A 34 -5.53 -18.76 8.33
CA LEU A 34 -4.67 -19.43 9.30
C LEU A 34 -5.41 -19.81 10.59
N HIS A 35 -6.33 -18.97 11.06
CA HIS A 35 -7.08 -19.19 12.30
C HIS A 35 -8.19 -20.23 12.15
N GLU A 36 -8.85 -20.28 11.00
CA GLU A 36 -9.94 -21.21 10.69
C GLU A 36 -9.44 -22.62 10.33
N LEU A 37 -8.12 -22.85 10.37
CA LEU A 37 -7.46 -24.10 9.93
C LEU A 37 -7.85 -24.48 8.50
N GLU A 38 -8.22 -23.49 7.68
CA GLU A 38 -8.41 -23.71 6.26
C GLU A 38 -7.06 -24.06 5.61
N GLU A 39 -7.11 -24.77 4.48
CA GLU A 39 -5.91 -24.97 3.68
C GLU A 39 -5.36 -23.60 3.29
N VAL A 40 -4.10 -23.34 3.63
CA VAL A 40 -3.42 -22.11 3.21
C VAL A 40 -3.35 -22.11 1.69
N THR A 41 -4.20 -21.30 1.07
CA THR A 41 -4.23 -21.17 -0.39
C THR A 41 -3.50 -19.91 -0.82
N VAL A 42 -2.70 -20.01 -1.88
CA VAL A 42 -2.09 -18.83 -2.50
C VAL A 42 -3.17 -18.10 -3.30
N GLY A 43 -3.91 -17.23 -2.61
CA GLY A 43 -5.00 -16.42 -3.14
C GLY A 43 -4.62 -14.97 -3.45
N ALA A 44 -5.62 -14.18 -3.86
CA ALA A 44 -5.44 -12.76 -4.17
C ALA A 44 -4.91 -11.95 -2.98
N HIS A 45 -5.27 -12.32 -1.75
CA HIS A 45 -4.85 -11.62 -0.53
C HIS A 45 -3.32 -11.68 -0.33
N HIS A 46 -2.64 -12.79 -0.64
CA HIS A 46 -1.16 -12.86 -0.64
C HIS A 46 -0.55 -11.90 -1.66
N GLY A 47 -1.14 -11.83 -2.86
CA GLY A 47 -0.74 -10.88 -3.89
C GLY A 47 -0.93 -9.42 -3.46
N VAL A 48 -2.05 -9.12 -2.78
CA VAL A 48 -2.35 -7.81 -2.22
C VAL A 48 -1.36 -7.43 -1.11
N ILE A 49 -1.00 -8.37 -0.22
CA ILE A 49 0.02 -8.16 0.82
C ILE A 49 1.36 -7.79 0.19
N LEU A 50 1.84 -8.57 -0.78
CA LEU A 50 3.13 -8.31 -1.43
C LEU A 50 3.11 -7.00 -2.22
N PHE A 51 2.04 -6.75 -2.98
CA PHE A 51 1.88 -5.51 -3.73
C PHE A 51 1.89 -4.29 -2.81
N SER A 52 1.08 -4.32 -1.75
CA SER A 52 0.96 -3.21 -0.82
C SER A 52 2.26 -2.95 -0.06
N LEU A 53 2.97 -4.00 0.37
CA LEU A 53 4.28 -3.86 1.00
C LEU A 53 5.28 -3.16 0.07
N LEU A 54 5.42 -3.64 -1.17
CA LEU A 54 6.33 -3.04 -2.15
C LEU A 54 5.89 -1.62 -2.53
N HIS A 55 4.59 -1.36 -2.62
CA HIS A 55 4.05 -0.03 -2.89
C HIS A 55 4.41 0.96 -1.78
N ILE A 56 4.21 0.58 -0.51
CA ILE A 56 4.60 1.39 0.65
C ILE A 56 6.10 1.69 0.59
N LEU A 57 6.94 0.67 0.43
CA LEU A 57 8.40 0.82 0.38
C LEU A 57 8.85 1.76 -0.74
N LYS A 58 8.22 1.67 -1.92
CA LYS A 58 8.49 2.55 -3.04
C LYS A 58 8.07 4.00 -2.78
N THR A 59 7.00 4.24 -2.03
CA THR A 59 6.47 5.60 -1.82
C THR A 59 7.19 6.35 -0.68
N ILE A 60 7.85 5.64 0.24
CA ILE A 60 8.67 6.26 1.29
C ILE A 60 9.72 7.24 0.74
N PRO A 61 10.59 6.89 -0.23
CA PRO A 61 11.56 7.83 -0.78
C PRO A 61 10.90 9.05 -1.45
N ASP A 62 9.76 8.90 -2.12
CA ASP A 62 9.03 10.02 -2.72
C ASP A 62 8.65 11.10 -1.68
N ILE A 63 8.32 10.70 -0.45
CA ILE A 63 8.06 11.63 0.66
C ILE A 63 9.32 12.38 1.06
N PHE A 64 10.44 11.66 1.22
CA PHE A 64 11.72 12.26 1.61
C PHE A 64 12.24 13.23 0.55
N GLU A 65 12.14 12.90 -0.74
CA GLU A 65 12.52 13.79 -1.85
C GLU A 65 11.69 15.07 -1.86
N GLY A 66 10.38 14.95 -1.58
CA GLY A 66 9.48 16.10 -1.45
C GLY A 66 9.86 17.02 -0.28
N LEU A 67 10.26 16.45 0.86
CA LEU A 67 10.71 17.21 2.02
C LEU A 67 12.06 17.91 1.77
N GLU A 68 13.00 17.26 1.09
CA GLU A 68 14.29 17.86 0.74
C GLU A 68 14.12 19.09 -0.17
N HIS A 69 13.17 19.05 -1.11
CA HIS A 69 12.87 20.20 -1.98
C HIS A 69 12.31 21.42 -1.23
N ILE A 70 11.67 21.22 -0.07
CA ILE A 70 11.13 22.32 0.74
C ILE A 70 12.23 22.96 1.61
N GLN A 71 13.27 22.21 1.95
CA GLN A 71 14.37 22.68 2.80
C GLN A 71 15.49 23.42 2.04
N LYS A 72 15.51 23.35 0.70
CA LYS A 72 16.40 24.14 -0.17
C LYS A 72 15.78 25.48 -0.55
#